data_AF-A0A8T1PCW6-F1
#
_entry.id   AF-A0A8T1PCW6-F1
#
_cell.length_a   1.000
_cell.length_b   1.000
_cell.length_c   1.000
_cell.angle_alpha   90.00
_cell.angle_beta   90.00
_cell.angle_gamma   90.00
#
_symmetry.space_group_name_H-M   'P 1'
#
loop_
_entity.id
_entity.type
_entity.pdbx_description
1 polymer ?
#
loop_
_entity_poly.entity_id
_entity_poly.type
_entity_poly.pdbx_seq_one_letter_code
_entity_poly.pdbx_strand_id
1 'polypeptide(L)'
;MWSKVRWISFDFTDALASDSSPLQDFCVADANSAVLVNGFVCKDPKMMAGNTSNAVGSRVIVATVAQLPGLNTLGISLARIDYAPWGINPPHTHPRASEILTVLEGCLEVLKKGGVYVFPIGLIHFQRNVGKEMAIAIAALSSQNPGFITIANAVFGLNPDILSDILAKAFQVDKNVIKFIQSKF
;
A
#
# COMPACT_ATOMS: atom_id res chain seq x y z
N MET A 1 18.82 -18.79 72.96
CA MET A 1 19.79 -18.41 71.92
C MET A 1 19.02 -18.16 70.63
N TRP A 2 18.63 -16.91 70.38
CA TRP A 2 18.02 -16.41 69.14
C TRP A 2 18.82 -15.14 68.85
N SER A 3 19.52 -14.93 67.74
CA SER A 3 19.11 -14.78 66.33
C SER A 3 20.42 -14.38 65.60
N LYS A 4 20.60 -14.36 64.28
CA LYS A 4 19.78 -13.80 63.19
C LYS A 4 20.26 -14.42 61.89
N VAL A 5 19.34 -14.88 61.05
CA VAL A 5 19.60 -15.07 59.62
C VAL A 5 19.28 -13.75 58.93
N ARG A 6 20.25 -13.17 58.20
CA ARG A 6 20.02 -12.03 57.31
C ARG A 6 19.65 -12.57 55.93
N TRP A 7 18.46 -12.25 55.46
CA TRP A 7 18.09 -12.41 54.07
C TRP A 7 18.43 -11.12 53.32
N ILE A 8 19.13 -11.25 52.20
CA ILE A 8 19.36 -10.16 51.25
C ILE A 8 18.24 -10.26 50.22
N SER A 9 17.36 -9.25 50.15
CA SER A 9 16.42 -9.09 49.04
C SER A 9 17.12 -8.32 47.93
N PHE A 10 17.12 -8.87 46.72
CA PHE A 10 17.47 -8.13 45.51
C PHE A 10 16.16 -7.67 44.86
N ASP A 11 15.83 -6.40 45.03
CA ASP A 11 14.70 -5.79 44.33
C ASP A 11 15.18 -5.39 42.93
N PHE A 12 14.80 -6.15 41.90
CA PHE A 12 14.95 -5.74 40.51
C PHE A 12 13.80 -4.79 40.16
N THR A 13 14.10 -3.50 40.05
CA THR A 13 13.17 -2.54 39.42
C THR A 13 13.29 -2.65 37.91
N ASP A 14 12.41 -3.44 37.29
CA ASP A 14 12.23 -3.41 35.84
C ASP A 14 11.51 -2.12 35.45
N ALA A 15 12.24 -1.20 34.83
CA ALA A 15 11.66 -0.01 34.22
C ALA A 15 11.01 -0.40 32.89
N LEU A 16 9.68 -0.55 32.87
CA LEU A 16 8.92 -0.68 31.63
C LEU A 16 8.79 0.70 30.98
N ALA A 17 9.72 1.01 30.09
CA ALA A 17 9.61 2.15 29.20
C ALA A 17 9.05 1.69 27.85
N SER A 18 7.89 2.22 27.46
CA SER A 18 7.29 2.02 26.14
C SER A 18 6.75 3.34 25.61
N ASP A 19 6.54 3.40 24.30
CA ASP A 19 5.85 4.53 23.69
C ASP A 19 4.40 4.64 24.19
N SER A 20 3.87 5.86 24.24
CA SER A 20 2.46 6.10 24.56
C SER A 20 1.53 5.42 23.56
N SER A 21 0.41 4.87 24.04
CA SER A 21 -0.60 4.30 23.16
C SER A 21 -1.17 5.35 22.20
N PRO A 22 -1.45 4.99 20.93
CA PRO A 22 -2.02 5.92 19.96
C PRO A 22 -3.47 6.30 20.32
N LEU A 23 -3.83 7.57 20.11
CA LEU A 23 -5.18 8.10 20.35
C LEU A 23 -6.04 8.24 19.08
N GLN A 24 -5.46 7.96 17.93
CA GLN A 24 -6.12 7.95 16.62
C GLN A 24 -5.47 6.91 15.71
N ASP A 25 -6.13 6.57 14.60
CA ASP A 25 -5.68 5.56 13.64
C ASP A 25 -4.26 5.82 13.12
N PHE A 26 -3.91 7.09 12.87
CA PHE A 26 -2.58 7.47 12.38
C PHE A 26 -2.17 8.89 12.81
N CYS A 27 -0.86 9.10 12.96
CA CYS A 27 -0.24 10.41 13.22
C CYS A 27 1.13 10.44 12.52
N VAL A 28 1.19 10.98 11.30
CA VAL A 28 2.48 11.13 10.61
C VAL A 28 3.15 12.39 11.11
N ALA A 29 4.39 12.23 11.56
CA ALA A 29 5.21 13.33 12.07
C ALA A 29 5.32 14.49 11.07
N ASP A 30 5.03 15.70 11.55
CA ASP A 30 5.36 16.94 10.89
C ASP A 30 6.74 17.42 11.36
N ALA A 31 7.77 17.01 10.63
CA ALA A 31 9.15 17.39 10.90
C ALA A 31 9.42 18.91 10.74
N ASN A 32 8.48 19.66 10.15
CA ASN A 32 8.61 21.11 9.94
C ASN A 32 7.87 21.93 11.01
N SER A 33 7.16 21.30 11.94
CA SER A 33 6.43 22.00 12.98
C SER A 33 7.39 22.67 13.97
N ALA A 34 7.11 23.93 14.31
CA ALA A 34 7.84 24.65 15.36
C ALA A 34 7.35 24.30 16.78
N VAL A 35 6.27 23.52 16.89
CA VAL A 35 5.66 23.14 18.17
C VAL A 35 6.37 21.93 18.74
N LEU A 36 6.83 22.04 19.99
CA LEU A 36 7.53 20.97 20.71
C LEU A 36 6.54 20.16 21.54
N VAL A 37 6.55 18.84 21.35
CA VAL A 37 5.76 17.85 22.10
C VAL A 37 6.63 16.62 22.39
N ASN A 38 6.20 15.74 23.29
CA ASN A 38 6.83 14.42 23.39
C ASN A 38 6.53 13.62 22.11
N GLY A 39 7.56 13.36 21.29
CA GLY A 39 7.41 12.83 19.93
C GLY A 39 7.36 13.94 18.87
N PHE A 40 6.38 13.89 17.97
CA PHE A 40 6.20 14.87 16.89
C PHE A 40 4.71 15.27 16.77
N VAL A 41 4.44 16.52 16.36
CA VAL A 41 3.09 16.94 15.98
C VAL A 41 2.67 16.20 14.70
N CYS A 42 1.39 15.83 14.60
CA CYS A 42 0.86 15.16 13.42
C CYS A 42 0.59 16.17 12.29
N LYS A 43 0.88 15.79 11.05
CA LYS A 43 0.33 16.48 9.87
C LYS A 43 -1.19 16.36 9.83
N ASP A 44 -1.86 17.35 9.23
CA ASP A 44 -3.29 17.23 8.90
C ASP A 44 -3.49 15.96 8.04
N PRO A 45 -4.34 15.00 8.47
CA PRO A 45 -4.70 13.82 7.68
C PRO A 45 -4.99 14.11 6.21
N LYS A 46 -5.66 15.23 5.91
CA LYS A 46 -6.04 15.64 4.55
C LYS A 46 -4.85 16.02 3.68
N MET A 47 -3.73 16.43 4.28
CA MET A 47 -2.51 16.83 3.57
C MET A 47 -1.55 15.66 3.31
N MET A 48 -1.93 14.44 3.71
CA MET A 48 -1.07 13.27 3.60
C MET A 48 -1.21 12.50 2.28
N ALA A 49 -1.98 13.03 1.32
CA ALA A 49 -2.26 12.33 0.09
C ALA A 49 -1.03 12.21 -0.82
N GLY A 50 -0.93 11.04 -1.44
CA GLY A 50 -0.60 10.86 -2.85
C GLY A 50 -0.38 12.11 -3.70
N ASN A 51 0.80 12.31 -4.33
CA ASN A 51 0.82 13.01 -5.60
C ASN A 51 0.22 12.06 -6.64
N THR A 52 -1.04 12.27 -6.93
CA THR A 52 -1.85 11.49 -7.88
C THR A 52 -1.92 12.17 -9.26
N SER A 53 -1.09 13.19 -9.51
CA SER A 53 -0.99 13.89 -10.80
C SER A 53 -0.27 13.04 -11.86
N ASN A 54 -0.91 11.97 -12.30
CA ASN A 54 -0.43 11.08 -13.36
C ASN A 54 -1.61 10.51 -14.16
N ALA A 55 -1.32 9.80 -15.25
CA ALA A 55 -2.33 9.33 -16.20
C ALA A 55 -3.41 8.42 -15.59
N VAL A 56 -3.10 7.70 -14.51
CA VAL A 56 -4.05 6.79 -13.85
C VAL A 56 -4.73 7.42 -12.63
N GLY A 57 -4.27 8.59 -12.17
CA GLY A 57 -4.89 9.30 -11.05
C GLY A 57 -4.71 8.62 -9.70
N SER A 58 -3.67 7.79 -9.52
CA SER A 58 -3.40 7.11 -8.25
C SER A 58 -1.90 7.03 -7.95
N ARG A 59 -1.55 6.84 -6.68
CA ARG A 59 -0.18 6.59 -6.24
C ARG A 59 -0.16 5.39 -5.30
N VAL A 60 0.64 4.38 -5.66
CA VAL A 60 0.89 3.21 -4.82
C VAL A 60 2.24 3.40 -4.12
N ILE A 61 2.23 3.34 -2.79
CA ILE A 61 3.43 3.38 -1.94
C ILE A 61 3.54 2.01 -1.30
N VAL A 62 4.59 1.27 -1.64
CA VAL A 62 4.80 -0.10 -1.16
C VAL A 62 5.80 -0.15 0.00
N ALA A 63 5.53 -1.04 0.94
CA ALA A 63 6.41 -1.44 2.03
C ALA A 63 6.68 -2.94 1.89
N THR A 64 7.54 -3.30 0.94
CA THR A 64 8.04 -4.68 0.76
C THR A 64 9.37 -4.85 1.50
N VAL A 65 9.93 -6.06 1.48
CA VAL A 65 11.29 -6.31 2.02
C VAL A 65 12.36 -5.37 1.46
N ALA A 66 12.16 -4.81 0.25
CA ALA A 66 13.08 -3.85 -0.35
C ALA A 66 13.05 -2.47 0.34
N GLN A 67 11.90 -2.03 0.86
CA GLN A 67 11.75 -0.75 1.55
C GLN A 67 11.84 -0.90 3.07
N LEU A 68 11.40 -2.04 3.60
CA LEU A 68 11.40 -2.34 5.03
C LEU A 68 12.10 -3.69 5.26
N PRO A 69 13.45 -3.71 5.39
CA PRO A 69 14.23 -4.96 5.47
C PRO A 69 13.83 -5.89 6.62
N GLY A 70 13.24 -5.35 7.69
CA GLY A 70 12.70 -6.13 8.82
C GLY A 70 11.55 -7.07 8.44
N LEU A 71 10.95 -6.93 7.25
CA LEU A 71 9.95 -7.86 6.71
C LEU A 71 10.55 -9.17 6.22
N ASN A 72 11.88 -9.28 6.13
CA ASN A 72 12.52 -10.50 5.67
C ASN A 72 12.14 -11.68 6.56
N THR A 73 11.75 -12.79 5.93
CA THR A 73 11.26 -14.04 6.54
C THR A 73 9.87 -13.98 7.18
N LEU A 74 9.23 -12.80 7.25
CA LEU A 74 7.91 -12.65 7.88
C LEU A 74 6.73 -12.91 6.94
N GLY A 75 6.98 -13.02 5.62
CA GLY A 75 5.95 -13.41 4.66
C GLY A 75 4.82 -12.40 4.48
N ILE A 76 5.03 -11.13 4.84
CA ILE A 76 4.02 -10.06 4.75
C ILE A 76 4.60 -8.79 4.14
N SER A 77 3.74 -8.00 3.50
CA SER A 77 4.05 -6.63 3.07
C SER A 77 2.78 -5.78 3.11
N LEU A 78 2.97 -4.46 2.99
CA LEU A 78 1.88 -3.48 2.95
C LEU A 78 2.02 -2.58 1.72
N ALA A 79 0.89 -2.06 1.25
CA ALA A 79 0.86 -0.96 0.30
C ALA A 79 -0.20 0.05 0.73
N ARG A 80 0.14 1.33 0.69
CA ARG A 80 -0.81 2.43 0.75
C ARG A 80 -1.13 2.87 -0.66
N ILE A 81 -2.41 3.08 -0.95
CA ILE A 81 -2.85 3.56 -2.25
C ILE A 81 -3.70 4.81 -2.05
N ASP A 82 -3.29 5.90 -2.69
CA ASP A 82 -4.03 7.16 -2.73
C ASP A 82 -4.64 7.33 -4.12
N TYR A 83 -5.93 7.69 -4.19
CA TYR A 83 -6.66 7.87 -5.45
C TYR A 83 -7.22 9.30 -5.54
N ALA A 84 -6.93 10.00 -6.64
CA ALA A 84 -7.68 11.18 -7.04
C ALA A 84 -9.16 10.81 -7.31
N PRO A 85 -10.10 11.78 -7.35
CA PRO A 85 -11.44 11.54 -7.87
C PRO A 85 -11.35 10.88 -9.25
N TRP A 86 -12.09 9.78 -9.44
CA TRP A 86 -12.05 8.96 -10.67
C TRP A 86 -10.73 8.23 -10.99
N GLY A 87 -9.71 8.36 -10.14
CA GLY A 87 -8.45 7.64 -10.26
C GLY A 87 -8.61 6.14 -10.15
N ILE A 88 -7.73 5.39 -10.83
CA ILE A 88 -7.70 3.93 -10.83
C ILE A 88 -6.35 3.41 -10.39
N ASN A 89 -6.36 2.25 -9.74
CA ASN A 89 -5.23 1.35 -9.78
C ASN A 89 -5.56 0.35 -10.90
N PRO A 90 -4.90 0.44 -12.07
CA PRO A 90 -5.30 -0.29 -13.28
C PRO A 90 -5.34 -1.81 -13.05
N PRO A 91 -5.97 -2.58 -13.96
CA PRO A 91 -5.92 -4.04 -13.90
C PRO A 91 -4.48 -4.55 -13.70
N HIS A 92 -4.27 -5.25 -12.60
CA HIS A 92 -2.97 -5.80 -12.21
C HIS A 92 -3.15 -7.14 -11.49
N THR A 93 -2.03 -7.82 -11.27
CA THR A 93 -1.98 -9.08 -10.52
C THR A 93 -0.75 -9.15 -9.62
N HIS A 94 -0.89 -9.90 -8.53
CA HIS A 94 0.17 -10.27 -7.60
C HIS A 94 0.50 -11.75 -7.78
N PRO A 95 1.60 -12.10 -8.46
CA PRO A 95 1.92 -13.50 -8.76
C PRO A 95 2.26 -14.33 -7.52
N ARG A 96 2.57 -13.69 -6.37
CA ARG A 96 3.08 -14.37 -5.17
C ARG A 96 2.33 -14.04 -3.89
N ALA A 97 1.19 -13.35 -3.96
CA ALA A 97 0.43 -13.01 -2.77
C ALA A 97 -1.06 -12.87 -3.04
N SER A 98 -1.87 -13.24 -2.05
CA SER A 98 -3.20 -12.68 -1.88
C SER A 98 -3.11 -11.28 -1.29
N GLU A 99 -4.09 -10.44 -1.60
CA GLU A 99 -4.23 -9.09 -1.06
C GLU A 99 -5.51 -8.99 -0.24
N ILE A 100 -5.44 -8.32 0.91
CA ILE A 100 -6.61 -7.81 1.63
C ILE A 100 -6.53 -6.28 1.65
N LEU A 101 -7.55 -5.63 1.07
CA LEU A 101 -7.62 -4.18 0.94
C LEU A 101 -8.67 -3.62 1.88
N THR A 102 -8.31 -2.58 2.64
CA THR A 102 -9.20 -1.84 3.53
C THR A 102 -9.24 -0.38 3.11
N VAL A 103 -10.44 0.18 2.93
CA VAL A 103 -10.64 1.60 2.62
C VAL A 103 -10.57 2.41 3.92
N LEU A 104 -9.58 3.30 4.03
CA LEU A 104 -9.41 4.18 5.18
C LEU A 104 -10.24 5.47 5.05
N GLU A 105 -10.29 6.02 3.83
CA GLU A 105 -11.00 7.27 3.52
C GLU A 105 -11.59 7.23 2.11
N GLY A 106 -12.66 8.01 1.89
CA GLY A 106 -13.34 8.09 0.60
C GLY A 106 -14.18 6.85 0.26
N CYS A 107 -14.38 6.62 -1.05
CA CYS A 107 -15.19 5.53 -1.58
C CYS A 107 -14.53 4.96 -2.85
N LEU A 108 -14.18 3.68 -2.80
CA LEU A 108 -13.85 2.92 -3.99
C LEU A 108 -15.12 2.27 -4.55
N GLU A 109 -15.08 1.82 -5.80
CA GLU A 109 -16.16 1.05 -6.40
C GLU A 109 -16.56 -0.10 -5.45
N VAL A 110 -17.85 -0.17 -5.12
CA VAL A 110 -18.47 -1.09 -4.14
C VAL A 110 -17.95 -1.08 -2.69
N LEU A 111 -16.94 -0.27 -2.33
CA LEU A 111 -16.38 -0.18 -0.97
C LEU A 111 -16.38 1.26 -0.43
N LYS A 112 -17.03 1.46 0.72
CA LYS A 112 -16.96 2.72 1.49
C LYS A 112 -15.86 2.63 2.55
N LYS A 113 -15.54 3.75 3.21
CA LYS A 113 -14.68 3.79 4.40
C LYS A 113 -15.03 2.65 5.39
N GLY A 114 -14.01 1.92 5.83
CA GLY A 114 -14.12 0.73 6.68
C GLY A 114 -14.42 -0.57 5.93
N GLY A 115 -14.75 -0.49 4.64
CA GLY A 115 -14.98 -1.66 3.78
C GLY A 115 -13.68 -2.42 3.52
N VAL A 116 -13.80 -3.76 3.49
CA VAL A 116 -12.69 -4.68 3.28
C VAL A 116 -13.01 -5.62 2.12
N TYR A 117 -12.02 -5.93 1.29
CA TYR A 117 -12.14 -6.91 0.22
C TYR A 117 -10.86 -7.76 0.10
N VAL A 118 -11.01 -9.01 -0.34
CA VAL A 118 -9.90 -9.96 -0.49
C VAL A 118 -9.75 -10.33 -1.97
N PHE A 119 -8.53 -10.19 -2.48
CA PHE A 119 -8.14 -10.64 -3.80
C PHE A 119 -7.31 -11.93 -3.69
N PRO A 120 -7.79 -13.06 -4.23
CA PRO A 120 -7.02 -14.30 -4.31
C PRO A 120 -5.72 -14.14 -5.12
N ILE A 121 -4.70 -14.91 -4.74
CA ILE A 121 -3.39 -14.89 -5.38
C ILE A 121 -3.48 -15.07 -6.90
N GLY A 122 -2.74 -14.25 -7.64
CA GLY A 122 -2.63 -14.34 -9.09
C GLY A 122 -3.85 -13.83 -9.88
N LEU A 123 -4.97 -13.50 -9.23
CA LEU A 123 -6.14 -12.98 -9.95
C LEU A 123 -5.92 -11.53 -10.39
N ILE A 124 -6.37 -11.25 -11.62
CA ILE A 124 -6.43 -9.89 -12.14
C ILE A 124 -7.53 -9.13 -11.40
N HIS A 125 -7.18 -7.98 -10.84
CA HIS A 125 -8.11 -7.11 -10.15
C HIS A 125 -7.72 -5.65 -10.35
N PHE A 126 -8.59 -4.73 -9.93
CA PHE A 126 -8.42 -3.30 -10.06
C PHE A 126 -9.17 -2.58 -8.94
N GLN A 127 -8.89 -1.30 -8.76
CA GLN A 127 -9.71 -0.43 -7.92
C GLN A 127 -9.96 0.88 -8.64
N ARG A 128 -11.12 1.49 -8.39
CA ARG A 128 -11.51 2.80 -8.91
C ARG A 128 -12.12 3.63 -7.81
N ASN A 129 -11.66 4.87 -7.66
CA ASN A 129 -12.34 5.85 -6.84
C ASN A 129 -13.56 6.39 -7.59
N VAL A 130 -14.76 6.14 -7.06
CA VAL A 130 -16.03 6.64 -7.64
C VAL A 130 -16.58 7.84 -6.87
N GLY A 131 -15.86 8.29 -5.84
CA GLY A 131 -16.17 9.47 -5.06
C GLY A 131 -15.74 10.78 -5.75
N LYS A 132 -16.28 11.89 -5.24
CA LYS A 132 -15.89 13.24 -5.63
C LYS A 132 -14.65 13.75 -4.88
N GLU A 133 -14.27 13.06 -3.82
CA GLU A 133 -13.12 13.36 -2.98
C GLU A 133 -12.03 12.31 -3.21
N MET A 134 -10.84 12.54 -2.65
CA MET A 134 -9.79 11.54 -2.66
C MET A 134 -10.20 10.31 -1.83
N ALA A 135 -9.69 9.15 -2.22
CA ALA A 135 -9.82 7.92 -1.47
C ALA A 135 -8.45 7.39 -1.07
N ILE A 136 -8.38 6.77 0.11
CA ILE A 136 -7.15 6.17 0.65
C ILE A 136 -7.48 4.75 1.05
N ALA A 137 -6.65 3.80 0.62
CA ALA A 137 -6.74 2.41 1.02
C ALA A 137 -5.38 1.87 1.46
N ILE A 138 -5.41 0.85 2.31
CA ILE A 138 -4.25 0.02 2.64
C ILE A 138 -4.53 -1.40 2.17
N ALA A 139 -3.55 -1.96 1.45
CA ALA A 139 -3.49 -3.35 1.05
C ALA A 139 -2.43 -4.07 1.90
N ALA A 140 -2.81 -5.13 2.60
CA ALA A 140 -1.87 -6.07 3.20
C ALA A 140 -1.74 -7.30 2.29
N LEU A 141 -0.52 -7.75 2.07
CA LEU A 141 -0.23 -8.84 1.13
C LEU A 141 0.47 -9.99 1.84
N SER A 142 0.07 -11.21 1.50
CA SER A 142 0.58 -12.46 2.09
C SER A 142 1.97 -12.87 1.56
N SER A 143 2.84 -11.90 1.27
CA SER A 143 4.23 -12.12 0.90
C SER A 143 5.07 -10.88 1.21
N GLN A 144 6.31 -11.07 1.62
CA GLN A 144 7.29 -9.98 1.76
C GLN A 144 7.70 -9.37 0.41
N ASN A 145 7.46 -10.09 -0.70
CA ASN A 145 7.72 -9.66 -2.07
C ASN A 145 6.59 -10.19 -2.98
N PRO A 146 5.41 -9.54 -2.99
CA PRO A 146 4.23 -10.03 -3.70
C PRO A 146 4.38 -9.99 -5.22
N GLY A 147 5.21 -9.06 -5.73
CA GLY A 147 5.25 -8.68 -7.15
C GLY A 147 4.04 -7.85 -7.53
N PHE A 148 4.18 -6.98 -8.51
CA PHE A 148 3.09 -6.13 -9.01
C PHE A 148 3.20 -6.06 -10.52
N ILE A 149 2.23 -6.65 -11.23
CA ILE A 149 2.24 -6.71 -12.70
C ILE A 149 1.00 -5.99 -13.22
N THR A 150 1.17 -4.78 -13.72
CA THR A 150 0.13 -4.07 -14.46
C THR A 150 -0.11 -4.76 -15.80
N ILE A 151 -1.34 -5.20 -16.06
CA ILE A 151 -1.67 -5.99 -17.25
C ILE A 151 -1.37 -5.22 -18.54
N ALA A 152 -1.77 -3.95 -18.62
CA ALA A 152 -1.54 -3.16 -19.81
C ALA A 152 -0.04 -2.96 -20.10
N ASN A 153 0.78 -2.70 -19.08
CA ASN A 153 2.23 -2.56 -19.25
C ASN A 153 2.91 -3.88 -19.64
N ALA A 154 2.45 -5.00 -19.06
CA ALA A 154 2.97 -6.33 -19.38
C ALA A 154 2.63 -6.79 -20.80
N VAL A 155 1.56 -6.27 -21.40
CA VAL A 155 1.12 -6.62 -22.76
C VAL A 155 1.61 -5.62 -23.80
N PHE A 156 1.55 -4.32 -23.50
CA PHE A 156 1.75 -3.24 -24.48
C PHE A 156 2.97 -2.35 -24.21
N GLY A 157 3.69 -2.54 -23.10
CA GLY A 157 4.84 -1.69 -22.70
C GLY A 157 6.13 -2.47 -22.44
N LEU A 158 6.33 -3.59 -23.14
CA LEU A 158 7.56 -4.38 -23.04
C LEU A 158 8.67 -3.77 -23.91
N ASN A 159 9.93 -4.01 -23.51
CA ASN A 159 11.09 -3.66 -24.32
C ASN A 159 12.02 -4.88 -24.51
N PRO A 160 12.09 -5.47 -25.72
CA PRO A 160 11.37 -5.08 -26.93
C PRO A 160 9.87 -5.39 -26.87
N ASP A 161 9.09 -4.68 -27.69
CA ASP A 161 7.64 -4.86 -27.83
C ASP A 161 7.26 -6.28 -28.26
N ILE A 162 6.07 -6.74 -27.82
CA ILE A 162 5.41 -7.89 -28.47
C ILE A 162 5.03 -7.45 -29.88
N LEU A 163 5.31 -8.32 -30.86
CA LEU A 163 5.01 -8.02 -32.26
C LEU A 163 3.52 -7.69 -32.43
N SER A 164 3.24 -6.55 -33.08
CA SER A 164 1.87 -6.04 -33.15
C SER A 164 0.91 -6.96 -33.92
N ASP A 165 1.43 -7.89 -34.73
CA ASP A 165 0.61 -8.88 -35.44
C ASP A 165 0.13 -10.02 -34.53
N ILE A 166 0.95 -10.44 -33.56
CA ILE A 166 0.55 -11.38 -32.50
C ILE A 166 -0.57 -10.75 -31.66
N LEU A 167 -0.36 -9.53 -31.18
CA LEU A 167 -1.36 -8.84 -30.37
C LEU A 167 -2.62 -8.50 -31.16
N ALA A 168 -2.51 -8.09 -32.43
CA ALA A 168 -3.68 -7.83 -33.29
C ALA A 168 -4.56 -9.08 -33.40
N LYS A 169 -3.94 -10.25 -33.57
CA LYS A 169 -4.67 -11.51 -33.63
C LYS A 169 -5.24 -11.94 -32.29
N ALA A 170 -4.51 -11.74 -31.19
CA ALA A 170 -4.98 -12.06 -29.85
C ALA A 170 -6.18 -11.19 -29.41
N PHE A 171 -6.11 -9.88 -29.69
CA PHE A 171 -7.14 -8.91 -29.31
C PHE A 171 -8.23 -8.73 -30.38
N GLN A 172 -8.10 -9.38 -31.53
CA GLN A 172 -9.06 -9.33 -32.65
C GLN A 172 -9.31 -7.91 -33.17
N VAL A 173 -8.23 -7.14 -33.33
CA VAL A 173 -8.25 -5.75 -33.81
C VAL A 173 -7.17 -5.53 -34.88
N ASP A 174 -7.24 -4.40 -35.57
CA ASP A 174 -6.20 -4.03 -36.54
C ASP A 174 -4.85 -3.74 -35.89
N LYS A 175 -3.76 -4.04 -36.62
CA LYS A 175 -2.38 -3.75 -36.19
C LYS A 175 -2.16 -2.28 -35.84
N ASN A 176 -2.87 -1.37 -36.51
CA ASN A 176 -2.77 0.07 -36.23
C ASN A 176 -3.36 0.44 -34.86
N VAL A 177 -4.40 -0.27 -34.40
CA VAL A 177 -4.95 -0.10 -33.06
C VAL A 177 -3.93 -0.54 -32.02
N ILE A 178 -3.28 -1.69 -32.24
CA ILE A 178 -2.22 -2.17 -31.33
C ILE A 178 -1.05 -1.20 -31.26
N LYS A 179 -0.53 -0.75 -32.40
CA LYS A 179 0.56 0.24 -32.43
C LYS A 179 0.19 1.53 -31.72
N PHE A 180 -1.07 1.97 -31.87
CA PHE A 180 -1.56 3.12 -31.13
C PHE A 180 -1.57 2.87 -29.62
N ILE A 181 -2.02 1.71 -29.16
CA ILE A 181 -2.01 1.36 -27.72
C ILE A 181 -0.57 1.28 -27.20
N GLN A 182 0.33 0.58 -27.91
CA GLN A 182 1.76 0.48 -27.54
C GLN A 182 2.41 1.86 -27.40
N SER A 183 2.03 2.84 -28.25
CA SER A 183 2.56 4.23 -28.14
C SER A 183 2.14 4.99 -26.87
N LYS A 184 1.28 4.42 -26.02
CA LYS A 184 0.83 5.01 -24.75
C LYS A 184 1.57 4.48 -23.52
N PHE A 185 2.36 3.42 -23.67
CA PHE A 185 3.11 2.75 -22.60
C PHE A 185 4.61 2.84 -22.89
#